data_AF-A0A537KB26-F1
#
_entry.id   AF-A0A537KB26-F1
#
_cell.length_a   1.000
_cell.length_b   1.000
_cell.length_c   1.000
_cell.angle_alpha   90.00
_cell.angle_beta   90.00
_cell.angle_gamma   90.00
#
_symmetry.space_group_name_H-M   'P 1'
#
loop_
_entity.id
_entity.type
_entity.pdbx_description
1 polymer ?
#
loop_
_entity_poly.entity_id
_entity_poly.type
_entity_poly.pdbx_seq_one_letter_code
_entity_poly.pdbx_strand_id
1 'polypeptide(L)' 'MQELRTLDNTQLIDLLAQYTSDYTKMISENMMGDDYEKCKLTIKAIQTEIDVRKTNGGNISAESSMTRPPDFS' A
#
# COMPACT_ATOMS: atom_id res chain seq x y z
N MET A 1 -8.05 12.57 0.01
CA MET A 1 -7.40 11.43 -0.69
C MET A 1 -8.38 10.28 -0.87
N GLN A 2 -9.53 10.51 -1.53
CA GLN A 2 -10.49 9.42 -1.86
C GLN A 2 -10.03 8.61 -3.07
N GLU A 3 -9.17 9.18 -3.93
CA GLU A 3 -8.73 8.57 -5.19
C GLU A 3 -7.87 7.31 -5.02
N LEU A 4 -7.06 7.21 -3.94
CA LEU A 4 -6.23 6.03 -3.71
C LEU A 4 -7.05 4.76 -3.45
N ARG A 5 -8.23 4.90 -2.83
CA ARG A 5 -9.11 3.77 -2.53
C ARG A 5 -9.80 3.20 -3.76
N THR A 6 -9.91 3.99 -4.83
CA THR A 6 -10.55 3.58 -6.09
C THR A 6 -9.58 2.97 -7.09
N LEU A 7 -8.28 3.12 -6.87
CA LEU A 7 -7.24 2.54 -7.73
C LEU A 7 -7.07 1.05 -7.46
N ASP A 8 -6.79 0.26 -8.49
CA ASP A 8 -6.40 -1.14 -8.34
C ASP A 8 -4.98 -1.29 -7.76
N ASN A 9 -4.61 -2.46 -7.26
CA ASN A 9 -3.28 -2.70 -6.67
C ASN A 9 -2.15 -2.43 -7.67
N THR A 10 -2.30 -2.81 -8.93
CA THR A 10 -1.28 -2.53 -9.96
C THR A 10 -1.12 -1.03 -10.15
N GLN A 11 -2.22 -0.28 -10.18
CA GLN A 11 -2.18 1.18 -10.32
C GLN A 11 -1.56 1.86 -9.10
N LEU A 12 -1.79 1.35 -7.89
CA LEU A 12 -1.13 1.84 -6.68
C LEU A 12 0.38 1.60 -6.71
N ILE A 13 0.82 0.45 -7.23
CA ILE A 13 2.26 0.13 -7.38
C ILE A 13 2.89 1.03 -8.44
N ASP A 14 2.24 1.23 -9.58
CA ASP A 14 2.71 2.11 -10.64
C ASP A 14 2.84 3.56 -10.13
N LEU A 15 1.83 4.03 -9.39
CA LEU A 15 1.84 5.36 -8.78
C LEU A 15 2.95 5.49 -7.74
N LEU A 16 3.17 4.46 -6.92
CA LEU A 16 4.27 4.43 -5.95
C LEU A 16 5.63 4.53 -6.66
N ALA A 17 5.82 3.80 -7.75
CA ALA A 17 7.06 3.84 -8.54
C ALA A 17 7.30 5.23 -9.12
N GLN A 18 6.26 5.86 -9.67
CA GLN A 18 6.35 7.22 -10.21
C GLN A 18 6.75 8.24 -9.14
N TYR A 19 6.03 8.29 -8.01
CA TYR A 19 6.35 9.23 -6.94
C TYR A 19 7.72 8.97 -6.30
N THR A 20 8.17 7.71 -6.26
CA THR A 20 9.51 7.38 -5.77
C THR A 20 10.61 7.86 -6.73
N SER A 21 10.37 7.76 -8.04
CA SER A 21 11.26 8.33 -9.05
C SER A 21 11.33 9.85 -8.92
N ASP A 22 10.18 10.52 -8.80
CA ASP A 22 10.11 11.97 -8.64
C ASP A 22 10.79 12.44 -7.35
N TYR A 23 10.58 11.73 -6.24
CA TYR A 23 11.28 11.99 -4.98
C TYR A 23 12.81 11.87 -5.12
N THR A 24 13.28 10.83 -5.79
CA THR A 24 14.72 10.62 -6.05
C THR A 24 15.31 11.74 -6.90
N LYS A 25 14.55 12.21 -7.89
CA LYS A 25 14.93 13.35 -8.72
C LYS A 25 14.99 14.64 -7.90
N MET A 26 13.98 14.91 -7.07
CA MET A 26 13.96 16.07 -6.18
C MET A 26 15.15 16.10 -5.21
N ILE A 27 15.54 14.94 -4.66
CA ILE A 27 16.75 14.82 -3.83
C ILE A 27 18.00 15.17 -4.64
N SER A 28 18.11 14.63 -5.85
CA SER A 28 19.28 14.85 -6.72
C SER A 28 19.40 16.33 -7.14
N GLU A 29 18.27 17.02 -7.28
CA GLU A 29 18.19 18.45 -7.60
C GLU A 29 18.21 19.36 -6.35
N ASN A 30 18.37 18.77 -5.16
CA ASN A 30 18.35 19.46 -3.85
C ASN A 30 17.08 20.31 -3.62
N MET A 31 15.95 19.86 -4.16
CA MET A 31 14.65 20.48 -3.98
C MET A 31 14.03 20.02 -2.67
N MET A 32 14.01 20.90 -1.65
CA MET A 32 13.49 20.60 -0.30
C MET A 32 12.31 21.50 0.12
N GLY A 33 11.46 21.88 -0.83
CA GLY A 33 10.30 22.75 -0.58
C GLY A 33 8.99 21.99 -0.26
N ASP A 34 7.88 22.71 -0.32
CA ASP A 34 6.53 22.14 -0.11
C ASP A 34 6.24 20.94 -1.02
N ASP A 35 6.74 20.97 -2.26
CA ASP A 35 6.51 19.90 -3.22
C ASP A 35 7.26 18.61 -2.88
N TYR A 36 8.41 18.72 -2.22
CA TYR A 36 9.15 17.58 -1.69
C TYR A 36 8.38 16.92 -0.53
N GLU A 37 7.87 17.72 0.41
CA GLU A 37 7.06 17.18 1.51
C GLU A 37 5.72 16.62 1.03
N LYS A 38 5.08 17.23 0.01
CA LYS A 38 3.89 16.64 -0.64
C LYS A 38 4.20 15.31 -1.31
N CYS A 39 5.32 15.22 -2.03
CA CYS A 39 5.75 13.98 -2.68
C CYS A 39 5.93 12.86 -1.64
N LYS A 40 6.63 13.17 -0.55
CA LYS A 40 6.88 12.25 0.58
C LYS A 40 5.59 11.84 1.30
N LEU A 41 4.66 12.77 1.55
CA LEU A 41 3.36 12.44 2.13
C LEU A 41 2.52 11.55 1.22
N THR A 42 2.59 11.78 -0.09
CA THR A 42 1.87 10.98 -1.09
C THR A 42 2.40 9.54 -1.14
N ILE A 43 3.72 9.36 -1.13
CA ILE A 43 4.36 8.03 -1.02
C ILE A 43 3.86 7.29 0.23
N LYS A 44 3.85 7.96 1.40
CA LYS A 44 3.35 7.36 2.64
C LYS A 44 1.88 6.97 2.56
N ALA A 45 1.04 7.80 1.94
CA ALA A 45 -0.38 7.50 1.78
C ALA A 45 -0.61 6.27 0.90
N ILE A 46 0.14 6.14 -0.21
CA ILE A 46 0.07 4.98 -1.10
C ILE A 46 0.53 3.71 -0.38
N GLN A 47 1.65 3.76 0.35
CA GLN A 47 2.13 2.63 1.14
C GLN A 47 1.10 2.18 2.19
N THR A 48 0.49 3.14 2.89
CA THR A 48 -0.54 2.85 3.90
C THR A 48 -1.74 2.14 3.27
N GLU A 49 -2.21 2.59 2.10
CA GLU A 49 -3.32 1.95 1.39
C GLU A 49 -2.97 0.52 0.95
N ILE A 50 -1.76 0.29 0.44
CA ILE A 50 -1.27 -1.05 0.07
C ILE A 50 -1.24 -1.97 1.31
N ASP A 51 -0.73 -1.50 2.44
CA ASP A 51 -0.69 -2.28 3.68
C ASP A 51 -2.11 -2.59 4.21
N VAL A 52 -3.02 -1.62 4.19
CA VAL A 52 -4.43 -1.83 4.57
C VAL A 52 -5.06 -2.93 3.72
N ARG A 53 -4.81 -2.93 2.40
CA ARG A 53 -5.34 -3.98 1.50
C ARG A 53 -4.69 -5.33 1.73
N LYS A 54 -3.40 -5.36 2.09
CA LYS A 54 -2.70 -6.60 2.44
C LYS A 54 -3.27 -7.21 3.73
N THR A 55 -3.56 -6.38 4.73
CA THR A 55 -4.20 -6.83 5.99
C THR A 55 -5.65 -7.25 5.77
N ASN A 56 -6.44 -6.52 4.97
CA ASN A 56 -7.84 -6.86 4.71
C ASN A 56 -8.02 -8.03 3.72
N GLY A 57 -7.16 -8.15 2.70
CA GLY A 57 -7.20 -9.23 1.72
C GLY A 57 -6.64 -10.56 2.25
N GLY A 58 -5.76 -10.52 3.25
CA GLY A 58 -5.24 -11.72 3.92
C GLY A 58 -6.20 -12.39 4.90
N ASN A 59 -7.26 -11.70 5.34
CA ASN A 59 -8.16 -12.20 6.37
C ASN A 59 -9.38 -12.98 5.85
N ILE A 60 -9.51 -13.16 4.52
CA ILE A 60 -10.65 -13.86 3.89
C ILE A 60 -10.30 -15.32 3.49
N SER A 61 -9.12 -15.83 3.85
CA SER A 61 -8.69 -17.18 3.47
C SER A 61 -8.05 -17.99 4.59
N ALA A 62 -8.40 -17.70 5.85
CA ALA A 62 -7.93 -18.46 7.01
C ALA A 62 -9.04 -18.97 7.94
N GLU A 63 -10.31 -18.98 7.50
CA GLU A 63 -11.42 -19.59 8.26
C GLU A 63 -12.14 -20.69 7.45
N SER A 64 -11.36 -21.58 6.84
CA SER A 64 -11.89 -22.83 6.30
C SER A 64 -10.86 -23.93 6.49
N SER A 65 -10.75 -24.42 7.73
CA SER A 65 -10.36 -25.80 8.10
C SER A 65 -10.05 -25.88 9.60
N MET A 66 -11.06 -25.77 10.47
CA MET A 66 -11.01 -26.50 11.74
C MET A 66 -11.92 -27.72 11.58
N THR A 67 -11.38 -28.73 10.89
CA THR A 67 -11.86 -30.10 10.95
C THR A 67 -11.88 -30.52 12.42
N ARG A 68 -13.08 -30.64 12.96
CA ARG A 68 -13.39 -31.28 14.25
C ARG A 68 -12.57 -32.58 14.38
N PRO A 69 -11.81 -32.79 15.46
CA PRO A 69 -11.12 -34.05 15.67
C PRO A 69 -12.15 -35.19 15.82
N PRO A 70 -11.90 -36.40 15.28
CA PRO A 70 -12.79 -37.53 15.48
C PRO A 70 -12.74 -37.96 16.95
N ASP A 71 -13.91 -38.05 17.56
CA ASP A 71 -14.16 -38.60 18.88
C ASP A 71 -14.07 -40.13 18.77
N PHE A 72 -13.00 -40.72 19.31
CA PHE A 72 -12.90 -42.16 19.50
C PHE A 72 -13.20 -42.47 20.97
N SER A 73 -14.48 -42.65 21.26
CA SER A 73 -14.99 -43.31 22.47
C SER A 73 -14.74 -44.82 22.44
#